data_AF-T2JJU6-F1
#
_entry.id   AF-T2JJU6-F1
#
_cell.length_a   1.000
_cell.length_b   1.000
_cell.length_c   1.000
_cell.angle_alpha   90.00
_cell.angle_beta   90.00
_cell.angle_gamma   90.00
#
_symmetry.space_group_name_H-M   'P 1'
#
loop_
_entity.id
_entity.type
_entity.pdbx_description
1 polymer ?
#
loop_
_entity_poly.entity_id
_entity_poly.type
_entity_poly.pdbx_seq_one_letter_code
_entity_poly.pdbx_strand_id
1 'polypeptide(L)'
;MFDFDPLAIQVGRFFANGRKSGIRVIIAGQGLGSINQCAAGDKIFDNMDIKVTGKILPQSSDVYIDRFKYPYELIAENASQRYGVNKFERYSQWLFDDGRLIPVRHYPGASLFSLVANNPSEVKKRRQFWQQYQGDKVRGLFELTRHFS
;
A
#
# COMPACT_ATOMS: atom_id res chain seq x y z
N MET A 1 11.42 11.83 3.88
CA MET A 1 10.67 12.78 3.03
C MET A 1 9.94 13.78 3.90
N PHE A 2 9.11 13.30 4.83
CA PHE A 2 8.41 14.15 5.79
C PHE A 2 9.33 14.73 6.88
N ASP A 3 10.58 14.27 6.96
CA ASP A 3 11.64 14.82 7.80
C ASP A 3 12.22 16.14 7.25
N PHE A 4 11.82 16.56 6.04
CA PHE A 4 12.19 17.84 5.45
C PHE A 4 10.99 18.78 5.47
N ASP A 5 10.96 19.66 6.47
CA ASP A 5 9.81 20.52 6.78
C ASP A 5 9.24 21.31 5.60
N PRO A 6 10.05 21.97 4.73
CA PRO A 6 9.50 22.73 3.62
C PRO A 6 8.63 21.88 2.69
N LEU A 7 9.06 20.64 2.41
CA LEU A 7 8.30 19.72 1.57
C LEU A 7 7.06 19.20 2.30
N ALA A 8 7.17 18.83 3.58
CA ALA A 8 6.03 18.41 4.38
C ALA A 8 4.94 19.50 4.44
N ILE A 9 5.34 20.75 4.68
CA ILE A 9 4.44 21.92 4.70
C ILE A 9 3.75 22.09 3.34
N GLN A 10 4.48 21.94 2.23
CA GLN A 10 3.90 22.04 0.89
C GLN A 10 2.87 20.94 0.64
N VAL A 11 3.15 19.69 1.02
CA VAL A 11 2.19 18.57 0.95
C VAL A 11 0.95 18.89 1.78
N GLY A 12 1.10 19.37 3.03
CA GLY A 12 -0.02 19.76 3.87
C GLY A 12 -0.90 20.87 3.27
N ARG A 13 -0.29 21.83 2.54
CA ARG A 13 -1.04 22.84 1.79
C ARG A 13 -1.86 22.24 0.65
N PHE A 14 -1.35 21.22 -0.05
CA PHE A 14 -2.13 20.51 -1.07
C PHE A 14 -3.29 19.73 -0.47
N PHE A 15 -3.11 19.11 0.70
CA PHE A 15 -4.22 18.47 1.41
C PHE A 15 -5.32 19.46 1.81
N ALA A 16 -4.95 20.61 2.37
CA ALA A 16 -5.92 21.60 2.84
C ALA A 16 -6.62 22.38 1.69
N ASN A 17 -5.89 22.74 0.63
CA ASN A 17 -6.37 23.66 -0.39
C ASN A 17 -6.52 23.04 -1.78
N GLY A 18 -5.83 21.94 -2.08
CA GLY A 18 -5.74 21.36 -3.42
C GLY A 18 -7.08 20.90 -3.97
N ARG A 19 -8.00 20.44 -3.10
CA ARG A 19 -9.34 20.00 -3.50
C ARG A 19 -10.12 21.08 -4.24
N LYS A 20 -9.98 22.36 -3.85
CA LYS A 20 -10.65 23.51 -4.51
C LYS A 20 -10.12 23.76 -5.93
N SER A 21 -8.90 23.32 -6.23
CA SER A 21 -8.26 23.42 -7.53
C SER A 21 -8.32 22.11 -8.33
N GLY A 22 -9.15 21.14 -7.91
CA GLY A 22 -9.28 19.84 -8.57
C GLY A 22 -8.11 18.87 -8.32
N ILE A 23 -7.19 19.19 -7.41
CA ILE A 23 -6.03 18.35 -7.10
C ILE A 23 -6.45 17.23 -6.13
N ARG A 24 -6.02 16.00 -6.43
CA ARG A 24 -6.11 14.84 -5.53
C ARG A 24 -4.73 14.42 -5.09
N VAL A 25 -4.55 14.19 -3.80
CA VAL A 25 -3.26 13.79 -3.23
C VAL A 25 -3.38 12.38 -2.68
N ILE A 26 -2.41 11.53 -3.04
CA ILE A 26 -2.26 10.18 -2.50
C ILE A 26 -0.88 10.10 -1.86
N ILE A 27 -0.84 9.66 -0.60
CA ILE A 27 0.41 9.30 0.08
C ILE A 27 0.45 7.78 0.19
N ALA A 28 1.48 7.17 -0.39
CA ALA A 28 1.79 5.76 -0.20
C ALA A 28 3.06 5.64 0.65
N GLY A 29 2.97 4.95 1.78
CA GLY A 29 4.07 4.80 2.73
C GLY A 29 3.96 3.51 3.53
N GLN A 30 5.03 3.18 4.28
CA GLN A 30 5.10 1.95 5.08
C GLN A 30 4.36 2.06 6.42
N GLY A 31 4.10 3.28 6.89
CA GLY A 31 3.39 3.53 8.13
C GLY A 31 3.21 5.02 8.40
N LEU A 32 2.54 5.34 9.51
CA LEU A 32 2.16 6.71 9.85
C LEU A 32 3.24 7.50 10.58
N GLY A 33 4.26 6.86 11.16
CA GLY A 33 5.18 7.48 12.12
C GLY A 33 5.79 8.80 11.63
N SER A 34 6.39 8.82 10.43
CA SER A 34 7.02 10.02 9.88
C SER A 34 6.01 11.10 9.48
N ILE A 35 4.78 10.74 9.11
CA ILE A 35 3.71 11.71 8.82
C ILE A 35 3.17 12.30 10.12
N ASN A 36 3.05 11.48 11.16
CA ASN A 36 2.56 11.89 12.48
C ASN A 36 3.49 12.90 13.16
N GLN A 37 4.79 12.82 12.89
CA GLN A 37 5.80 13.66 13.53
C GLN A 37 6.22 14.89 12.69
N CYS A 38 5.69 15.05 11.47
CA CYS A 38 6.12 16.14 10.59
C CYS A 38 5.37 17.45 10.83
N ALA A 39 5.97 18.56 10.40
CA ALA A 39 5.45 19.93 10.56
C ALA A 39 4.05 20.18 9.96
N ALA A 40 3.52 19.25 9.16
CA ALA A 40 2.22 19.35 8.50
C ALA A 40 1.25 18.22 8.87
N GLY A 41 1.57 17.40 9.87
CA GLY A 41 0.79 16.23 10.26
C GLY A 41 -0.71 16.54 10.40
N ASP A 42 -1.09 17.50 11.23
CA ASP A 42 -2.50 17.89 11.45
C ASP A 42 -3.23 18.20 10.15
N LYS A 43 -2.65 19.07 9.30
CA LYS A 43 -3.26 19.41 8.01
C LYS A 43 -3.45 18.20 7.10
N ILE A 44 -2.50 17.26 7.09
CA ILE A 44 -2.58 16.06 6.27
C ILE A 44 -3.70 15.15 6.80
N PHE A 45 -3.70 14.89 8.11
CA PHE A 45 -4.62 13.94 8.75
C PHE A 45 -6.07 14.45 8.77
N ASP A 46 -6.29 15.73 9.04
CA ASP A 46 -7.63 16.35 9.07
C ASP A 46 -8.30 16.39 7.69
N ASN A 47 -7.52 16.29 6.61
CA ASN A 47 -8.01 16.38 5.22
C ASN A 47 -7.91 15.06 4.45
N MET A 48 -7.54 13.95 5.11
CA MET A 48 -7.57 12.62 4.51
C MET A 48 -8.98 12.03 4.57
N ASP A 49 -9.64 11.93 3.41
CA ASP A 49 -10.99 11.36 3.29
C ASP A 49 -10.99 9.83 3.24
N ILE A 50 -9.97 9.25 2.59
CA ILE A 50 -9.87 7.80 2.34
C ILE A 50 -8.52 7.31 2.82
N LYS A 51 -8.52 6.21 3.58
CA LYS A 51 -7.31 5.54 4.07
C LYS A 51 -7.38 4.05 3.73
N VAL A 52 -6.25 3.47 3.35
CA VAL A 52 -6.14 2.04 3.05
C VAL A 52 -4.95 1.50 3.83
N THR A 53 -5.22 0.71 4.86
CA THR A 53 -4.20 0.21 5.79
C THR A 53 -3.96 -1.26 5.55
N GLY A 54 -2.75 -1.63 5.14
CA GLY A 54 -2.33 -3.01 4.95
C GLY A 54 -1.86 -3.66 6.26
N LYS A 55 -1.01 -4.67 6.14
CA LYS A 55 -0.28 -5.20 7.30
C LYS A 55 0.61 -4.12 7.91
N ILE A 56 0.55 -3.98 9.23
CA ILE A 56 1.42 -3.07 9.99
C ILE A 56 2.35 -3.87 10.91
N LEU A 57 3.35 -3.20 11.45
CA LEU A 57 4.16 -3.76 12.52
C LEU A 57 3.43 -3.62 13.86
N PRO A 58 3.45 -4.62 14.75
CA PRO A 58 2.74 -4.56 16.04
C PRO A 58 3.06 -3.32 16.88
N GLN A 59 4.33 -2.90 16.92
CA GLN A 59 4.78 -1.70 17.64
C GLN A 59 4.26 -0.38 17.06
N SER A 60 3.66 -0.39 15.86
CA SER A 60 3.09 0.80 15.25
C SER A 60 1.60 0.96 15.55
N SER A 61 0.95 -0.02 16.18
CA SER A 61 -0.51 -0.05 16.42
C SER A 61 -1.02 1.22 17.10
N ASP A 62 -0.30 1.67 18.14
CA ASP A 62 -0.69 2.85 18.93
C ASP A 62 -0.82 4.11 18.07
N VAL A 63 0.06 4.30 17.08
CA VAL A 63 -0.01 5.46 16.19
C VAL A 63 -1.30 5.47 15.37
N TYR A 64 -1.80 4.30 14.96
CA TYR A 64 -3.08 4.20 14.23
C TYR A 64 -4.27 4.45 15.15
N ILE A 65 -4.23 3.88 16.36
CA ILE A 65 -5.28 4.07 17.37
C ILE A 65 -5.36 5.53 17.78
N ASP A 66 -4.23 6.15 18.09
CA ASP A 66 -4.17 7.53 18.55
C ASP A 66 -4.57 8.51 17.45
N ARG A 67 -4.11 8.29 16.21
CA ARG A 67 -4.31 9.26 15.13
C ARG A 67 -5.63 9.10 14.41
N PHE A 68 -6.03 7.85 14.13
CA PHE A 68 -7.26 7.58 13.41
C PHE A 68 -8.43 7.19 14.33
N LYS A 69 -8.19 7.01 15.63
CA LYS A 69 -9.22 6.59 16.61
C LYS A 69 -9.87 5.27 16.24
N TYR A 70 -9.13 4.40 15.56
CA TYR A 70 -9.59 3.08 15.21
C TYR A 70 -9.71 2.18 16.45
N PRO A 71 -10.69 1.26 16.49
CA PRO A 71 -10.78 0.26 17.53
C PRO A 71 -9.54 -0.63 17.57
N TYR A 72 -9.09 -0.97 18.79
CA TYR A 72 -7.89 -1.78 19.01
C TYR A 72 -7.99 -3.13 18.31
N GLU A 73 -9.15 -3.80 18.41
CA GLU A 73 -9.38 -5.12 17.85
C GLU A 73 -9.18 -5.16 16.32
N LEU A 74 -9.53 -4.10 15.61
CA LEU A 74 -9.32 -4.01 14.16
C LEU A 74 -7.84 -3.83 13.83
N ILE A 75 -7.15 -2.95 14.57
CA ILE A 75 -5.72 -2.70 14.34
C ILE A 75 -4.86 -3.89 14.77
N ALA A 76 -5.27 -4.63 15.79
CA ALA A 76 -4.63 -5.88 16.19
C ALA A 76 -4.64 -6.92 15.06
N GLU A 77 -5.74 -7.01 14.30
CA GLU A 77 -5.80 -7.88 13.11
C GLU A 77 -4.81 -7.41 12.02
N ASN A 78 -4.74 -6.09 11.73
CA ASN A 78 -3.75 -5.51 10.81
C ASN A 78 -2.30 -5.78 11.23
N ALA A 79 -2.02 -5.84 12.53
CA ALA A 79 -0.70 -6.17 13.08
C ALA A 79 -0.40 -7.68 13.10
N SER A 80 -1.43 -8.52 12.93
CA SER A 80 -1.29 -9.97 12.99
C SER A 80 -0.64 -10.56 11.74
N GLN A 81 -0.27 -11.84 11.82
CA GLN A 81 0.18 -12.58 10.63
C GLN A 81 -0.94 -12.83 9.62
N ARG A 82 -2.22 -12.76 10.03
CA ARG A 82 -3.38 -13.02 9.18
C ARG A 82 -3.54 -11.96 8.08
N TYR A 83 -3.16 -10.72 8.37
CA TYR A 83 -3.13 -9.61 7.41
C TYR A 83 -1.95 -9.66 6.43
N GLY A 84 -1.08 -10.68 6.56
CA GLY A 84 -0.08 -10.98 5.54
C GLY A 84 -0.70 -11.33 4.19
N VAL A 85 0.14 -11.33 3.15
CA VAL A 85 -0.28 -11.80 1.83
C VAL A 85 -0.61 -13.29 1.93
N ASN A 86 -1.84 -13.66 1.57
CA ASN A 86 -2.23 -15.05 1.42
C ASN A 86 -1.70 -15.53 0.06
N LYS A 87 -0.62 -16.32 0.08
CA LYS A 87 0.01 -16.83 -1.14
C LYS A 87 -0.80 -17.93 -1.82
N PHE A 88 -1.59 -18.70 -1.06
CA PHE A 88 -2.39 -19.80 -1.57
C PHE A 88 -3.62 -19.28 -2.34
N GLU A 89 -4.38 -18.40 -1.70
CA GLU A 89 -5.58 -17.77 -2.27
C GLU A 89 -5.28 -16.47 -3.04
N ARG A 90 -4.02 -16.03 -3.04
CA ARG A 90 -3.47 -14.91 -3.84
C ARG A 90 -4.15 -13.58 -3.63
N TYR A 91 -4.31 -13.16 -2.38
CA TYR A 91 -4.76 -11.81 -2.06
C TYR A 91 -3.91 -11.15 -0.99
N SER A 92 -3.97 -9.82 -0.96
CA SER A 92 -3.58 -9.03 0.19
C SER A 92 -4.83 -8.56 0.95
N GLN A 93 -4.73 -8.48 2.27
CA GLN A 93 -5.79 -7.94 3.13
C GLN A 93 -5.52 -6.47 3.41
N TRP A 94 -6.58 -5.68 3.46
CA TRP A 94 -6.54 -4.25 3.74
C TRP A 94 -7.72 -3.86 4.62
N LEU A 95 -7.52 -2.86 5.45
CA LEU A 95 -8.59 -2.11 6.11
C LEU A 95 -8.85 -0.86 5.29
N PHE A 96 -10.00 -0.78 4.66
CA PHE A 96 -10.48 0.40 3.96
C PHE A 96 -11.25 1.29 4.93
N ASP A 97 -10.94 2.58 4.93
CA ASP A 97 -11.63 3.60 5.70
C ASP A 97 -12.06 4.76 4.77
N ASP A 98 -13.36 4.93 4.62
CA ASP A 98 -14.02 6.08 3.99
C ASP A 98 -14.98 6.80 4.97
N GLY A 99 -14.74 6.64 6.27
CA GLY A 99 -15.70 6.88 7.36
C GLY A 99 -16.37 5.59 7.84
N ARG A 100 -16.20 4.48 7.13
CA ARG A 100 -16.58 3.12 7.55
C ARG A 100 -15.34 2.24 7.53
N LEU A 101 -15.14 1.46 8.58
CA LEU A 101 -14.03 0.53 8.68
C LEU A 101 -14.41 -0.82 8.07
N ILE A 102 -13.88 -1.11 6.87
CA ILE A 102 -14.25 -2.28 6.08
C ILE A 102 -13.00 -3.13 5.79
N PRO A 103 -12.90 -4.34 6.36
CA PRO A 103 -11.89 -5.31 5.95
C PRO A 103 -12.17 -5.78 4.52
N VAL A 104 -11.18 -5.65 3.64
CA VAL A 104 -11.27 -6.02 2.22
C VAL A 104 -10.10 -6.90 1.80
N ARG A 105 -10.32 -7.64 0.71
CA ARG A 105 -9.29 -8.44 0.04
C ARG A 105 -9.06 -7.89 -1.35
N HIS A 106 -7.79 -7.67 -1.70
CA HIS A 106 -7.40 -7.29 -3.05
C HIS A 106 -6.77 -8.50 -3.75
N TYR A 107 -7.37 -8.90 -4.87
CA TYR A 107 -6.90 -9.98 -5.73
C TYR A 107 -6.18 -9.37 -6.92
N PRO A 108 -4.84 -9.23 -6.87
CA PRO A 108 -4.09 -8.71 -8.01
C PRO A 108 -4.26 -9.64 -9.22
N GLY A 109 -4.34 -9.04 -10.41
CA GLY A 109 -4.36 -9.81 -11.65
C GLY A 109 -3.12 -10.69 -11.80
N ALA A 110 -3.27 -11.85 -12.42
CA ALA A 110 -2.18 -12.82 -12.59
C ALA A 110 -0.93 -12.22 -13.27
N SER A 111 -1.14 -11.26 -14.18
CA SER A 111 -0.09 -10.47 -14.82
C SER A 111 0.75 -9.67 -13.84
N LEU A 112 0.15 -9.12 -12.78
CA LEU A 112 0.87 -8.33 -11.79
C LEU A 112 1.88 -9.20 -11.04
N PHE A 113 1.56 -10.44 -10.69
CA PHE A 113 2.49 -11.36 -10.03
C PHE A 113 3.75 -11.61 -10.86
N SER A 114 3.60 -11.79 -12.17
CA SER A 114 4.74 -11.95 -13.08
C SER A 114 5.64 -10.69 -13.14
N LEU A 115 5.02 -9.51 -12.98
CA LEU A 115 5.69 -8.22 -13.03
C LEU A 115 6.42 -7.89 -11.72
N VAL A 116 5.77 -8.10 -10.57
CA VAL A 116 6.28 -7.72 -9.25
C VAL A 116 7.16 -8.80 -8.60
N ALA A 117 7.29 -9.95 -9.25
CA ALA A 117 8.17 -11.04 -8.85
C ALA A 117 9.60 -10.53 -8.61
N ASN A 118 10.06 -10.59 -7.36
CA ASN A 118 11.30 -9.96 -6.93
C ASN A 118 12.28 -10.93 -6.26
N ASN A 119 11.85 -12.14 -5.88
CA ASN A 119 12.77 -13.10 -5.32
C ASN A 119 13.68 -13.68 -6.43
N PRO A 120 14.92 -14.10 -6.11
CA PRO A 120 15.89 -14.52 -7.12
C PRO A 120 15.38 -15.63 -8.05
N SER A 121 14.58 -16.56 -7.53
CA SER A 121 14.01 -17.68 -8.30
C SER A 121 12.96 -17.21 -9.31
N GLU A 122 12.08 -16.29 -8.90
CA GLU A 122 11.07 -15.68 -9.75
C GLU A 122 11.69 -14.79 -10.83
N VAL A 123 12.72 -14.02 -10.48
CA VAL A 123 13.47 -13.20 -11.43
C VAL A 123 14.13 -14.08 -12.50
N LYS A 124 14.73 -15.21 -12.10
CA LYS A 124 15.30 -16.18 -13.05
C LYS A 124 14.24 -16.74 -13.98
N LYS A 125 13.08 -17.15 -13.44
CA LYS A 125 11.96 -17.68 -14.24
C LYS A 125 11.42 -16.65 -15.22
N ARG A 126 11.27 -15.39 -14.80
CA ARG A 126 10.90 -14.28 -15.70
C ARG A 126 11.89 -14.09 -16.84
N ARG A 127 13.19 -14.12 -16.56
CA ARG A 127 14.23 -14.02 -17.60
C ARG A 127 14.18 -15.18 -18.60
N GLN A 128 13.91 -16.40 -18.13
CA GLN A 128 13.75 -17.57 -19.00
C GLN A 128 12.59 -17.37 -19.99
N PHE A 129 11.43 -16.89 -19.51
CA PHE A 129 10.29 -16.60 -20.38
C PHE A 129 10.62 -15.49 -21.39
N TRP A 130 11.29 -14.40 -20.98
CA TRP A 130 11.70 -13.36 -21.93
C TRP A 130 12.63 -13.87 -23.04
N GLN A 131 13.53 -14.81 -22.72
CA GLN A 131 14.40 -15.43 -23.71
C GLN A 131 13.63 -16.40 -24.64
N GLN A 132 12.72 -17.19 -24.07
CA GLN A 132 11.90 -18.15 -24.83
C GLN A 132 11.03 -17.45 -25.89
N TYR A 133 10.50 -16.27 -25.58
CA TYR A 133 9.68 -15.49 -26.50
C TYR A 133 10.48 -14.44 -27.28
N GLN A 134 11.78 -14.68 -27.52
CA GLN A 134 12.63 -13.90 -28.42
C GLN A 134 12.66 -12.38 -28.14
N GLY A 135 12.51 -11.99 -26.88
CA GLY A 135 12.48 -10.58 -26.50
C GLY A 135 11.09 -9.92 -26.53
N ASP A 136 10.03 -10.64 -26.94
CA ASP A 136 8.64 -10.23 -26.68
C ASP A 136 8.33 -10.42 -25.18
N LYS A 137 8.72 -9.39 -24.42
CA LYS A 137 8.59 -9.38 -22.95
C LYS A 137 7.13 -9.43 -22.51
N VAL A 138 6.22 -8.84 -23.28
CA VAL A 138 4.79 -8.80 -22.93
C VAL A 138 4.20 -10.19 -23.04
N ARG A 139 4.44 -10.89 -24.16
CA ARG A 139 4.01 -12.27 -24.33
C ARG A 139 4.68 -13.21 -23.32
N GLY A 140 5.97 -13.03 -23.06
CA GLY A 140 6.68 -13.82 -22.05
C GLY A 140 6.11 -13.64 -20.64
N LEU A 141 5.74 -12.42 -20.25
CA LEU A 141 5.07 -12.17 -18.96
C LEU A 141 3.67 -12.77 -18.91
N PHE A 142 2.89 -12.61 -19.99
CA PHE A 142 1.55 -13.20 -20.10
C PHE A 142 1.58 -14.72 -19.96
N GLU A 143 2.50 -15.40 -20.64
CA GLU A 143 2.61 -16.86 -20.56
C GLU A 143 3.12 -17.31 -19.19
N LEU A 144 4.02 -16.54 -18.56
CA LEU A 144 4.45 -16.78 -17.18
C LEU A 144 3.27 -16.75 -16.19
N THR A 145 2.22 -15.96 -16.44
CA THR A 145 1.03 -15.92 -15.55
C THR A 145 0.35 -17.27 -15.39
N ARG A 146 0.39 -18.12 -16.44
CA ARG A 146 -0.21 -19.46 -16.44
C ARG A 146 0.54 -20.45 -15.54
N HIS A 147 1.78 -20.12 -15.18
CA HIS A 147 2.62 -20.94 -14.31
C HIS A 147 2.58 -20.51 -12.84
N PHE A 148 1.89 -19.41 -12.54
CA PHE A 148 1.39 -19.17 -11.20
C PHE A 148 0.02 -19.87 -11.14
N SER A 149 0.01 -21.16 -10.81
CA SER A 149 -1.18 -22.01 -10.51
C SER A 149 -0.94 -22.68 -9.16
#